data_AF-A0A2V8RUB9-F1
#
_entry.id   AF-A0A2V8RUB9-F1
#
_cell.length_a   1.000
_cell.length_b   1.000
_cell.length_c   1.000
_cell.angle_alpha   90.00
_cell.angle_beta   90.00
_cell.angle_gamma   90.00
#
_symmetry.space_group_name_H-M   'P 1'
#
loop_
_entity.id
_entity.type
_entity.pdbx_description
1 polymer ?
#
loop_
_entity_poly.entity_id
_entity_poly.type
_entity_poly.pdbx_seq_one_letter_code
_entity_poly.pdbx_strand_id
1 'polypeptide(L)' 'MRIPDEDNICRILYRIDPGAILILEVFAKKTGQTPERVKQECRRRMDQYEQVNRREVV' A
#
# COMPACT_ATOMS: atom_id res chain seq x y z
N MET A 1 3.07 3.87 -10.51
CA MET A 1 2.79 5.30 -10.83
C MET A 1 3.60 6.18 -9.88
N ARG A 2 4.29 7.22 -10.38
CA ARG A 2 5.04 8.19 -9.56
C ARG A 2 4.28 9.51 -9.60
N ILE A 3 3.84 10.02 -8.45
CA ILE A 3 3.19 11.33 -8.35
C ILE A 3 4.30 12.33 -7.97
N PRO A 4 4.62 13.32 -8.83
CA PRO A 4 5.50 14.41 -8.44
C PRO A 4 4.75 15.31 -7.46
N ASP A 5 5.24 15.36 -6.23
CA ASP A 5 4.92 16.41 -5.26
C ASP A 5 6.06 17.44 -5.33
N GLU A 6 5.80 18.75 -5.13
CA GLU A 6 6.66 19.87 -5.57
C GLU A 6 8.15 19.73 -5.18
N ASP A 7 8.48 19.01 -4.10
CA ASP A 7 9.86 18.72 -3.67
C ASP A 7 10.18 17.23 -3.43
N ASN A 8 9.24 16.30 -3.64
CA ASN A 8 9.45 14.89 -3.31
C ASN A 8 8.76 13.90 -4.25
N ILE A 9 9.52 12.91 -4.72
CA ILE A 9 8.97 11.76 -5.45
C ILE A 9 8.25 10.87 -4.44
N CYS A 10 6.92 10.79 -4.51
CA CYS A 10 6.14 9.87 -3.67
C CYS A 10 6.08 8.46 -4.29
N ARG A 11 6.12 7.43 -3.44
CA ARG A 11 5.93 6.02 -3.82
C ARG A 11 4.65 5.49 -3.18
N ILE A 12 3.75 5.00 -4.03
CA ILE A 12 2.51 4.36 -3.62
C ILE A 12 2.70 2.85 -3.73
N LEU A 13 2.47 2.14 -2.63
CA LEU A 13 2.35 0.68 -2.59
C LEU A 13 0.88 0.33 -2.61
N TYR A 14 0.47 -0.53 -3.54
CA TYR A 14 -0.91 -0.96 -3.70
C TYR A 14 -0.98 -2.42 -4.14
N ARG A 15 -2.12 -3.05 -3.85
CA ARG A 15 -2.52 -4.38 -4.34
C ARG A 15 -3.71 -4.21 -5.27
N ILE A 16 -3.74 -4.98 -6.34
CA ILE A 16 -4.90 -5.06 -7.24
C ILE A 16 -5.64 -6.35 -6.88
N ASP A 17 -6.93 -6.24 -6.60
CA ASP A 17 -7.84 -7.36 -6.44
C ASP A 17 -8.97 -7.25 -7.49
N PRO A 18 -9.70 -8.33 -7.80
CA PRO A 18 -10.84 -8.26 -8.72
C PRO A 18 -11.89 -7.27 -8.21
N GLY A 19 -12.09 -6.16 -8.93
CA GLY A 19 -13.07 -5.13 -8.59
C GLY A 19 -12.59 -4.06 -7.60
N ALA A 20 -11.35 -4.11 -7.10
CA ALA A 20 -10.84 -3.11 -6.18
C ALA A 20 -9.31 -2.88 -6.29
N ILE A 21 -8.87 -1.67 -5.95
CA ILE A 21 -7.46 -1.34 -5.76
C ILE A 21 -7.25 -0.96 -4.30
N LEU A 22 -6.46 -1.75 -3.59
CA LEU A 22 -6.12 -1.51 -2.20
C LEU A 22 -4.84 -0.69 -2.11
N ILE A 23 -4.95 0.56 -1.66
CA ILE A 23 -3.79 1.39 -1.35
C ILE A 23 -3.24 0.96 0.02
N LEU A 24 -2.06 0.38 0.02
CA LEU A 24 -1.40 -0.12 1.23
C LEU A 24 -0.68 1.02 1.94
N GLU A 25 0.16 1.79 1.26
CA GLU A 25 0.91 2.88 1.90
C GLU A 25 1.36 3.91 0.85
N VAL A 26 1.43 5.18 1.26
CA VAL A 26 1.97 6.27 0.44
C VAL A 26 3.07 6.95 1.23
N PHE A 27 4.29 6.97 0.69
CA PHE A 27 5.44 7.55 1.40
C PHE A 27 6.36 8.31 0.46
N ALA A 28 6.98 9.37 0.98
CA ALA A 28 8.02 10.12 0.28
C ALA A 28 9.27 9.25 0.10
N LYS A 29 9.78 9.16 -1.13
CA LYS A 29 10.99 8.40 -1.45
C LYS A 29 12.22 9.16 -0.97
N LYS A 30 12.59 8.97 0.30
CA LYS A 30 13.84 9.48 0.87
C LYS A 30 15.06 8.62 0.50
N THR A 31 14.85 7.32 0.25
CA THR A 31 15.91 6.35 -0.12
C THR A 31 15.41 5.40 -1.21
N GLY A 32 16.34 4.69 -1.87
CA GLY A 32 15.99 3.71 -2.93
C GLY A 32 15.32 2.44 -2.41
N GLN A 33 15.53 2.11 -1.14
CA GLN A 33 14.96 0.94 -0.48
C GLN A 33 13.66 1.30 0.24
N THR A 34 12.75 0.33 0.34
CA THR A 34 11.51 0.52 1.11
C THR A 34 11.83 0.38 2.60
N PRO A 35 11.54 1.39 3.44
CA PRO A 35 11.79 1.29 4.88
C PRO A 35 11.06 0.10 5.50
N GLU A 36 11.67 -0.56 6.50
CA GLU A 36 11.06 -1.72 7.16
C GLU A 36 9.70 -1.39 7.80
N ARG A 37 9.56 -0.20 8.38
CA ARG A 37 8.28 0.28 8.92
C ARG A 37 7.16 0.26 7.87
N VAL A 38 7.47 0.66 6.64
CA VAL A 38 6.49 0.64 5.54
C VAL A 38 6.10 -0.80 5.18
N LYS A 39 7.05 -1.73 5.16
CA LYS A 39 6.75 -3.16 4.90
C LYS A 39 5.84 -3.75 5.97
N GLN A 40 6.07 -3.39 7.24
CA GLN A 40 5.25 -3.84 8.36
C GLN A 40 3.81 -3.30 8.27
N GLU A 41 3.65 -2.01 7.97
CA GLU A 41 2.32 -1.41 7.79
C GLU A 41 1.57 -2.01 6.59
N CYS A 42 2.26 -2.27 5.48
CA CYS A 42 1.65 -2.95 4.34
C CYS A 42 1.11 -4.33 4.71
N ARG A 43 1.86 -5.16 5.44
CA ARG A 43 1.40 -6.48 5.90
C ARG A 43 0.18 -6.35 6.80
N ARG A 44 0.24 -5.46 7.80
CA ARG A 44 -0.85 -5.22 8.74
C ARG A 44 -2.15 -4.82 8.03
N ARG A 45 -2.07 -3.90 7.06
CA ARG A 45 -3.25 -3.46 6.29
C ARG A 45 -3.79 -4.55 5.37
N MET A 46 -2.92 -5.38 4.80
CA MET A 46 -3.31 -6.51 3.97
C MET A 46 -4.08 -7.54 4.79
N ASP A 47 -3.59 -7.89 5.98
CA ASP A 47 -4.27 -8.82 6.91
C ASP A 47 -5.66 -8.27 7.33
N GLN A 48 -5.75 -6.97 7.59
CA GLN A 48 -7.02 -6.30 7.91
C GLN A 48 -8.00 -6.37 6.74
N TYR A 49 -7.54 -6.09 5.52
CA TYR A 49 -8.36 -6.19 4.33
C TYR A 49 -8.85 -7.62 4.09
N GLU A 50 -7.98 -8.62 4.24
CA GLU A 50 -8.36 -10.02 4.08
C GLU A 50 -9.39 -10.47 5.12
N GLN A 51 -9.31 -9.98 6.36
CA GLN A 51 -10.33 -10.27 7.39
C GLN A 51 -11.71 -9.72 7.03
N VAL A 52 -11.76 -8.53 6.43
CA VAL A 52 -13.01 -7.90 5.96
C VAL A 52 -13.54 -8.63 4.74
N ASN A 53 -12.68 -8.91 3.76
CA ASN A 53 -13.05 -9.50 2.48
C ASN A 53 -13.39 -11.00 2.56
N ARG A 54 -12.90 -11.71 3.58
CA ARG A 54 -13.25 -13.13 3.84
C ARG A 54 -14.74 -13.35 4.12
N ARG A 55 -15.54 -12.29 4.30
CA ARG A 55 -16.99 -12.40 4.56
C ARG A 55 -17.87 -12.35 3.30
N GLU A 56 -17.32 -12.05 2.13
CA GLU A 56 -18.11 -11.93 0.88
C GLU A 56 -18.13 -13.20 0.01
N VAL A 57 -17.54 -14.30 0.49
CA VAL A 57 -17.58 -15.60 -0.19
C VAL A 57 -18.22 -16.64 0.74
N VAL A 58 -19.53 -16.53 0.92
CA VAL A 58 -20.41 -17.59 1.46
C VAL A 58 -21.68 -17.63 0.61
#